data_AF-A0A967CV90-F1
#
_entry.id   AF-A0A967CV90-F1
#
_cell.length_a   1.000
_cell.length_b   1.000
_cell.length_c   1.000
_cell.angle_alpha   90.00
_cell.angle_beta   90.00
_cell.angle_gamma   90.00
#
_symmetry.space_group_name_H-M   'P 1'
#
loop_
_entity.id
_entity.type
_entity.pdbx_description
1 polymer ?
#
loop_
_entity_poly.entity_id
_entity_poly.type
_entity_poly.pdbx_seq_one_letter_code
_entity_poly.pdbx_strand_id
1 'polypeptide(L)'
;HKGKIGQGIDHPAVFPVALPEFVIEAYSDKGDIVFEPFGGSGTTMLAAQRSGRVCRTVEIAPEYADVAIKRFQQNHPGVAVTLVATGQSFDDVAKERLDTTEAAP
;
A
#
# COMPACT_ATOMS: atom_id res chain seq x y z
N HIS A 1 -21.21 -5.18 9.64
CA HIS A 1 -21.28 -3.97 8.80
C HIS A 1 -20.45 -4.27 7.54
N LYS A 2 -21.10 -4.70 6.44
CA LYS A 2 -20.42 -5.10 5.19
C LYS A 2 -20.20 -3.86 4.32
N GLY A 3 -19.05 -3.20 4.48
CA GLY A 3 -18.68 -2.05 3.65
C GLY A 3 -18.21 -2.52 2.27
N LYS A 4 -18.92 -2.12 1.22
CA LYS A 4 -18.47 -2.28 -0.18
C LYS A 4 -17.31 -1.32 -0.43
N ILE A 5 -16.20 -1.82 -0.96
CA ILE A 5 -15.02 -1.05 -1.38
C ILE A 5 -14.87 -1.16 -2.90
N GLY A 6 -15.50 -0.24 -3.63
CA GLY A 6 -15.27 -0.05 -5.08
C GLY A 6 -15.69 -1.23 -5.98
N GLN A 7 -15.70 -0.99 -7.29
CA GLN A 7 -15.93 -2.05 -8.28
C GLN A 7 -14.64 -2.88 -8.45
N GLY A 8 -14.71 -4.18 -8.14
CA GLY A 8 -13.78 -5.17 -8.67
C GLY A 8 -12.76 -5.79 -7.72
N ILE A 9 -12.75 -5.45 -6.42
CA ILE A 9 -11.86 -6.12 -5.45
C ILE A 9 -12.68 -6.62 -4.26
N ASP A 10 -13.33 -7.77 -4.44
CA ASP A 10 -13.88 -8.54 -3.32
C ASP A 10 -12.72 -9.23 -2.59
N HIS A 11 -12.24 -8.61 -1.50
CA HIS A 11 -11.40 -9.30 -0.52
C HIS A 11 -12.21 -9.53 0.78
N PRO A 12 -12.60 -10.77 1.11
CA PRO A 12 -13.58 -11.08 2.17
C PRO A 12 -13.09 -10.85 3.61
N ALA A 13 -11.87 -10.33 3.82
CA ALA A 13 -11.28 -10.13 5.14
C ALA A 13 -10.35 -8.90 5.21
N VAL A 14 -10.80 -7.74 4.73
CA VAL A 14 -10.06 -6.49 4.99
C VAL A 14 -10.39 -6.01 6.40
N PHE A 15 -9.40 -6.05 7.31
CA PHE A 15 -9.51 -5.33 8.58
C PHE A 15 -9.85 -3.86 8.28
N PRO A 16 -10.84 -3.26 8.97
CA PRO A 16 -11.17 -1.86 8.75
C PRO A 16 -9.96 -1.00 9.10
N VAL A 17 -9.61 -0.04 8.21
CA VAL A 17 -8.45 0.87 8.39
C VAL A 17 -8.50 1.61 9.73
N ALA A 18 -9.70 1.86 10.26
CA ALA A 18 -9.92 2.51 11.54
C ALA A 18 -9.29 1.76 12.74
N LEU A 19 -9.15 0.42 12.67
CA LEU A 19 -8.54 -0.34 13.76
C LEU A 19 -7.03 -0.06 13.90
N PRO A 20 -6.19 -0.26 12.87
CA PRO A 20 -4.78 0.10 12.96
C PRO A 20 -4.59 1.62 13.14
N GLU A 21 -5.47 2.47 12.60
CA GLU A 21 -5.42 3.92 12.82
C GLU A 21 -5.53 4.27 14.31
N PHE A 22 -6.51 3.68 15.02
CA PHE A 22 -6.65 3.85 16.46
C PHE A 22 -5.40 3.43 17.23
N VAL A 23 -4.80 2.29 16.88
CA VAL A 23 -3.58 1.80 17.55
C VAL A 23 -2.39 2.71 17.26
N ILE A 24 -2.22 3.16 16.02
CA ILE A 24 -1.14 4.09 15.64
C ILE A 24 -1.27 5.40 16.42
N GLU A 25 -2.47 5.98 16.49
CA GLU A 25 -2.70 7.24 17.20
C GLU A 25 -2.49 7.13 18.71
N ALA A 26 -2.80 5.97 19.31
CA ALA A 26 -2.65 5.75 20.74
C ALA A 26 -1.18 5.57 21.19
N TYR A 27 -0.29 5.14 20.29
CA TYR A 27 1.07 4.69 20.64
C TYR A 27 2.19 5.36 19.84
N SER A 28 1.90 6.40 19.07
CA SER A 28 2.90 7.17 18.33
C SER A 28 2.50 8.63 18.20
N ASP A 29 3.44 9.49 17.86
CA ASP A 29 3.19 10.88 17.50
C ASP A 29 3.15 11.08 15.98
N LYS A 30 2.59 12.22 15.54
CA LYS A 30 2.62 12.58 14.11
C LYS A 30 4.08 12.68 13.65
N GLY A 31 4.38 12.12 12.48
CA GLY A 31 5.73 12.06 11.94
C GLY A 31 6.53 10.82 12.35
N ASP A 32 6.07 10.04 13.33
CA ASP A 32 6.74 8.80 13.72
C ASP A 32 6.68 7.74 12.62
N ILE A 33 7.60 6.76 12.73
CA ILE A 33 7.69 5.62 11.83
C ILE A 33 6.90 4.44 12.41
N VAL A 34 5.96 3.92 11.63
CA VAL A 34 5.24 2.68 11.89
C VAL A 34 5.85 1.58 11.02
N PHE A 35 6.45 0.57 11.64
CA PHE A 35 7.00 -0.59 10.92
C PHE A 35 5.97 -1.72 10.83
N GLU A 36 5.74 -2.23 9.62
CA GLU A 36 4.80 -3.32 9.33
C GLU A 36 5.50 -4.44 8.53
N PRO A 37 5.94 -5.53 9.16
CA PRO A 37 6.67 -6.58 8.47
C PRO A 37 5.80 -7.46 7.56
N PHE A 38 4.47 -7.36 7.61
CA PHE A 38 3.54 -8.17 6.82
C PHE A 38 2.48 -7.29 6.15
N GLY A 39 2.90 -6.56 5.11
CA GLY A 39 2.13 -5.48 4.50
C GLY A 39 0.79 -5.87 3.91
N GLY A 40 0.69 -7.07 3.32
CA GLY A 40 -0.52 -7.58 2.68
C GLY A 40 -1.16 -6.56 1.74
N SER A 41 -2.44 -6.26 1.95
CA SER A 41 -3.18 -5.27 1.16
C SER A 41 -2.90 -3.80 1.53
N GLY A 42 -1.90 -3.51 2.34
CA GLY A 42 -1.49 -2.15 2.70
C GLY A 42 -2.37 -1.43 3.72
N THR A 43 -3.13 -2.15 4.55
CA THR A 43 -4.07 -1.53 5.53
C THR A 43 -3.33 -0.65 6.55
N THR A 44 -2.21 -1.12 7.12
CA THR A 44 -1.39 -0.35 8.07
C THR A 44 -0.78 0.89 7.41
N MET A 45 -0.33 0.77 6.15
CA MET A 45 0.21 1.90 5.38
C MET A 45 -0.83 3.00 5.17
N LEU A 46 -2.08 2.66 4.84
CA LEU A 46 -3.17 3.63 4.72
C LEU A 46 -3.52 4.29 6.06
N ALA A 47 -3.53 3.51 7.15
CA ALA A 47 -3.80 4.03 8.48
C ALA A 47 -2.72 5.02 8.94
N ALA A 48 -1.44 4.69 8.72
CA ALA A 48 -0.32 5.58 8.99
C ALA A 48 -0.41 6.87 8.15
N GLN A 49 -0.70 6.76 6.85
CA GLN A 49 -0.86 7.93 5.99
C GLN A 49 -1.98 8.87 6.46
N ARG A 50 -3.13 8.33 6.86
CA ARG A 50 -4.28 9.11 7.36
C ARG A 50 -3.98 9.80 8.70
N SER A 51 -3.26 9.11 9.57
CA SER A 51 -2.87 9.62 10.88
C SER A 51 -1.63 10.53 10.82
N GLY A 52 -1.00 10.72 9.65
CA GLY A 52 0.18 11.58 9.51
C GLY A 52 1.47 10.97 10.05
N ARG A 53 1.60 9.63 9.98
CA ARG A 53 2.81 8.85 10.28
C ARG A 53 3.42 8.31 8.99
N VAL A 54 4.68 7.92 9.04
CA VAL A 54 5.36 7.26 7.92
C VAL A 54 5.29 5.75 8.14
N CYS A 55 4.72 5.00 7.21
CA CYS A 55 4.79 3.54 7.26
C CYS A 55 6.02 3.01 6.51
N ARG A 56 6.76 2.11 7.14
CA ARG A 56 7.75 1.25 6.47
C ARG A 56 7.20 -0.16 6.49
N THR A 57 6.81 -0.67 5.32
CA THR A 57 6.20 -1.99 5.22
C THR A 57 7.01 -2.93 4.34
N VAL A 58 6.96 -4.22 4.67
CA VAL A 58 7.56 -5.31 3.89
C VAL A 58 6.45 -6.25 3.46
N GLU A 59 6.47 -6.66 2.20
CA GLU A 59 5.59 -7.69 1.65
C GLU A 59 6.44 -8.62 0.78
N ILE A 60 6.28 -9.93 0.97
CA ILE A 60 7.08 -10.95 0.30
C ILE A 60 6.45 -11.38 -1.03
N ALA A 61 5.12 -11.37 -1.10
CA ALA A 61 4.35 -11.77 -2.26
C ALA A 61 4.24 -10.58 -3.23
N PRO A 62 4.87 -10.64 -4.42
CA PRO A 62 4.89 -9.52 -5.37
C PRO A 62 3.49 -9.02 -5.75
N GLU A 63 2.53 -9.94 -5.89
CA GLU A 63 1.13 -9.60 -6.20
C GLU A 63 0.47 -8.75 -5.11
N TYR A 64 0.82 -8.96 -3.84
CA TYR A 64 0.30 -8.15 -2.74
C TYR A 64 0.98 -6.79 -2.63
N ALA A 65 2.27 -6.70 -3.00
CA ALA A 65 2.94 -5.40 -3.13
C ALA A 65 2.22 -4.51 -4.17
N ASP A 66 1.87 -5.07 -5.32
CA ASP A 66 1.10 -4.36 -6.35
C ASP A 66 -0.30 -3.97 -5.85
N VAL A 67 -1.00 -4.86 -5.16
CA VAL A 67 -2.32 -4.57 -4.56
C VAL A 67 -2.24 -3.42 -3.56
N ALA A 68 -1.24 -3.44 -2.67
CA ALA A 68 -1.04 -2.39 -1.67
C ALA A 68 -0.77 -1.02 -2.33
N ILE A 69 0.09 -0.99 -3.36
CA ILE A 69 0.43 0.25 -4.08
C ILE A 69 -0.78 0.81 -4.84
N LYS A 70 -1.50 -0.04 -5.59
CA LYS A 70 -2.70 0.38 -6.32
C LYS A 70 -3.77 0.91 -5.36
N ARG A 71 -3.99 0.22 -4.24
CA ARG A 71 -4.93 0.66 -3.20
C ARG A 71 -4.50 1.99 -2.58
N PHE A 72 -3.19 2.22 -2.39
CA PHE A 72 -2.67 3.51 -1.94
C PHE A 72 -2.96 4.62 -2.93
N GLN A 73 -2.64 4.45 -4.21
CA GLN A 73 -2.92 5.44 -5.27
C GLN A 73 -4.42 5.79 -5.36
N GLN A 74 -5.30 4.79 -5.21
CA GLN A 74 -6.77 5.01 -5.18
C GLN A 74 -7.23 5.89 -4.01
N ASN A 75 -6.58 5.80 -2.85
CA ASN A 75 -6.92 6.60 -1.66
C ASN A 75 -6.18 7.95 -1.64
N HIS A 76 -5.05 8.05 -2.36
CA HIS A 76 -4.15 9.21 -2.35
C HIS A 76 -3.68 9.57 -3.77
N PRO A 77 -4.58 9.93 -4.71
CA PRO A 77 -4.23 10.12 -6.13
C PRO A 77 -3.26 11.28 -6.39
N GLY A 78 -3.12 12.22 -5.45
CA GLY A 78 -2.16 13.33 -5.54
C GLY A 78 -0.77 13.02 -4.99
N VAL A 79 -0.54 11.81 -4.46
CA VAL A 79 0.76 11.41 -3.91
C VAL A 79 1.51 10.60 -4.95
N ALA A 80 2.68 11.09 -5.36
CA ALA A 80 3.56 10.37 -6.27
C ALA A 80 4.06 9.08 -5.61
N VAL A 81 3.91 7.96 -6.33
CA VAL A 81 4.48 6.66 -5.92
C VAL A 81 5.65 6.34 -6.84
N THR A 82 6.83 6.22 -6.24
CA THR A 82 8.08 6.05 -6.98
C THR A 82 8.94 4.94 -6.39
N LEU A 83 9.67 4.23 -7.26
CA LEU A 83 10.74 3.34 -6.83
C LEU A 83 11.94 4.17 -6.37
N VAL A 84 12.29 4.10 -5.08
CA VAL A 84 13.33 4.95 -4.47
C VAL A 84 14.68 4.86 -5.21
N ALA A 85 15.05 3.68 -5.72
CA ALA A 85 16.34 3.46 -6.36
C ALA A 85 16.51 4.23 -7.70
N THR A 86 15.42 4.43 -8.44
CA THR A 86 15.46 4.98 -9.82
C THR A 86 14.64 6.24 -9.98
N GLY A 87 13.73 6.55 -9.06
CA GLY A 87 12.76 7.63 -9.17
C GLY A 87 11.61 7.36 -10.14
N GLN A 88 11.58 6.19 -10.81
CA GLN A 88 10.52 5.83 -11.75
C GLN A 88 9.17 5.71 -11.04
N SER A 89 8.09 6.06 -11.74
CA SER A 89 6.73 5.86 -11.24
C SER A 89 6.38 4.37 -11.16
N PHE A 90 5.35 4.02 -10.38
CA PHE A 90 4.84 2.65 -10.34
C PHE A 90 4.45 2.13 -11.73
N ASP A 91 3.83 2.97 -12.56
CA ASP A 91 3.38 2.59 -13.90
C ASP A 91 4.55 2.34 -14.85
N ASP A 92 5.61 3.15 -14.77
CA ASP A 92 6.83 2.96 -15.57
C ASP A 92 7.52 1.64 -15.22
N VAL A 93 7.65 1.34 -13.92
CA VAL A 93 8.26 0.10 -13.43
C VAL A 93 7.41 -1.11 -13.81
N ALA A 94 6.07 -1.00 -13.72
CA ALA A 94 5.16 -2.08 -14.11
C ALA A 94 5.29 -2.40 -15.61
N LYS A 95 5.35 -1.36 -16.46
CA LYS A 95 5.55 -1.53 -17.90
C LYS A 95 6.87 -2.23 -18.22
N GLU A 96 7.97 -1.74 -17.66
CA GLU A 96 9.31 -2.32 -17.89
C GLU A 96 9.37 -3.80 -17.50
N ARG A 97 8.80 -4.16 -16.33
CA ARG A 97 8.82 -5.54 -15.83
C ARG A 97 7.95 -6.47 -16.68
N LEU A 98 6.79 -6.01 -17.16
CA LEU A 98 5.93 -6.78 -18.04
C LEU A 98 6.59 -7.02 -19.41
N ASP A 99 7.21 -5.97 -19.98
CA ASP A 99 7.92 -6.06 -21.26
C ASP A 99 9.11 -7.05 -21.16
N THR A 100 9.81 -7.11 -20.02
CA THR A 100 10.88 -8.09 -19.80
C THR A 100 10.39 -9.53 -19.60
N THR A 101 9.16 -9.73 -19.11
CA THR A 101 8.59 -11.08 -18.96
C THR A 101 8.09 -11.66 -20.28
N GLU A 102 7.68 -10.83 -21.24
CA GLU A 102 7.33 -11.28 -22.60
C GLU A 102 8.55 -11.62 -23.47
N ALA A 103 9.74 -11.13 -23.09
CA ALA A 103 10.99 -11.35 -23.80
C ALA A 103 11.79 -12.60 -23.35
N ALA A 104 11.31 -13.34 -22.35
CA ALA A 104 11.94 -14.58 -21.87
C ALA A 104 11.33 -15.82 -22.57
N PRO A 105 12.16 -16.71 -23.17
CA PRO A 105 11.70 -17.89 -23.92
C PRO A 105 11.07 -18.99 -23.06
#